data_AF-A0A956U3B2-F1
#
_entry.id   AF-A0A956U3B2-F1
#
_cell.length_a   1.000
_cell.length_b   1.000
_cell.length_c   1.000
_cell.angle_alpha   90.00
_cell.angle_beta   90.00
_cell.angle_gamma   90.00
#
_symmetry.space_group_name_H-M   'P 1'
#
loop_
_entity.id
_entity.type
_entity.pdbx_description
1 polymer ?
#
loop_
_entity_poly.entity_id
_entity_poly.type
_entity_poly.pdbx_seq_one_letter_code
_entity_poly.pdbx_strand_id
1 'polypeptide(L)' 'GDQQMLEWTQAGDGKRLMMLVYHDDKEREYAYGPAGGLPDTHIGAFTQALMDEAKKNGWVVISMKNDWKQIFSFDE' A
#
# COMPACT_ATOMS: atom_id res chain seq x y z
N GLY A 1 1.11 -9.11 -6.29
CA GLY A 1 2.50 -9.48 -5.98
C GLY A 1 2.64 -9.75 -4.51
N ASP A 2 2.36 -8.73 -3.69
CA ASP A 2 2.67 -8.77 -2.25
C ASP A 2 1.64 -9.51 -1.39
N GLN A 3 0.43 -9.75 -1.90
CA GLN A 3 -0.63 -10.41 -1.14
C GLN A 3 -0.18 -11.75 -0.55
N GLN A 4 0.32 -12.67 -1.39
CA GLN A 4 0.74 -14.00 -0.93
C GLN A 4 1.94 -13.92 0.03
N MET A 5 2.82 -12.93 -0.14
CA MET A 5 3.95 -12.69 0.76
C MET A 5 3.47 -12.26 2.16
N LEU A 6 2.46 -11.39 2.24
CA LEU A 6 1.86 -10.98 3.50
C LEU A 6 1.05 -12.11 4.14
N GLU A 7 0.29 -12.89 3.36
CA GLU A 7 -0.42 -14.08 3.84
C GLU A 7 0.56 -15.10 4.44
N TRP A 8 1.66 -15.38 3.75
CA TRP A 8 2.71 -16.28 4.24
C TRP A 8 3.33 -15.78 5.55
N THR A 9 3.63 -14.48 5.62
CA THR A 9 4.21 -13.87 6.82
C THR A 9 3.25 -13.92 8.00
N GLN A 10 1.96 -13.68 7.77
CA GLN A 10 0.91 -13.71 8.78
C GLN A 10 0.59 -15.12 9.29
N ALA A 11 0.81 -16.15 8.47
CA ALA A 11 0.55 -17.54 8.84
C ALA A 11 1.52 -18.10 9.90
N GLY A 12 2.66 -17.43 10.14
CA GLY A 12 3.63 -17.83 11.14
C GLY A 12 3.25 -17.41 12.57
N ASP A 13 3.68 -18.19 13.56
CA ASP A 13 3.44 -17.85 14.97
C ASP A 13 4.15 -16.56 15.41
N GLY A 14 3.58 -15.93 16.45
CA GLY A 14 4.13 -14.74 17.09
C GLY A 14 3.65 -13.41 16.48
N LYS A 15 4.17 -12.29 17.00
CA LYS A 15 3.83 -10.95 16.50
C LYS A 15 4.50 -10.71 15.15
N ARG A 16 3.71 -10.31 14.16
CA ARG A 16 4.14 -10.00 12.78
C ARG A 16 3.53 -8.66 12.35
N LEU A 17 4.18 -8.00 11.40
CA LEU A 17 3.68 -6.78 10.79
C LEU A 17 3.41 -7.05 9.32
N MET A 18 2.18 -6.76 8.89
CA MET A 18 1.79 -6.76 7.50
C MET A 18 1.43 -5.35 7.12
N MET A 19 2.07 -4.84 6.07
CA MET A 19 1.96 -3.46 5.65
C MET A 19 2.00 -3.36 4.14
N LEU A 20 1.16 -2.49 3.58
CA LEU A 20 1.17 -2.09 2.19
C LEU A 20 1.27 -0.56 2.11
N VAL A 21 1.93 -0.06 1.07
CA VAL A 21 1.98 1.37 0.75
C VAL A 21 0.98 1.66 -0.36
N TYR A 22 0.09 2.62 -0.13
CA TYR A 22 -0.88 3.11 -1.09
C TYR A 22 -0.37 4.42 -1.70
N HIS A 23 0.00 4.34 -2.98
CA HIS A 23 0.49 5.46 -3.78
C HIS A 23 -0.68 6.34 -4.23
N ASP A 24 -1.10 7.26 -3.36
CA ASP A 24 -2.28 8.12 -3.56
C ASP A 24 -1.94 9.63 -3.60
N ASP A 25 -0.66 9.93 -3.71
CA ASP A 25 -0.15 11.29 -3.71
C ASP A 25 0.35 11.71 -5.08
N LYS A 26 -0.52 12.29 -5.89
CA LYS A 26 -0.17 12.81 -7.23
C LYS A 26 0.64 14.12 -7.20
N GLU A 27 0.76 14.77 -6.05
CA GLU A 27 1.39 16.10 -5.93
C GLU A 27 2.87 15.95 -5.57
N ARG A 28 3.17 15.04 -4.64
CA ARG A 28 4.53 14.79 -4.15
C ARG A 28 5.13 13.51 -4.73
N GLU A 29 4.32 12.62 -5.29
CA GLU A 29 4.74 11.39 -5.98
C GLU A 29 3.74 11.07 -7.13
N TYR A 30 3.53 9.79 -7.43
CA TYR A 30 2.58 9.32 -8.42
C TYR A 30 1.35 8.74 -7.72
N ALA A 31 0.17 8.99 -8.27
CA ALA A 31 -1.05 8.32 -7.81
C ALA A 31 -1.43 7.21 -8.81
N TYR A 32 -1.32 5.95 -8.39
CA TYR A 32 -1.62 4.80 -9.23
C TYR A 32 -2.04 3.58 -8.42
N GLY A 33 -2.61 2.60 -9.11
CA GLY A 33 -3.12 1.38 -8.50
C GLY A 33 -4.61 1.56 -8.27
N PRO A 34 -5.48 0.83 -8.99
CA PRO A 34 -6.88 1.20 -9.16
C PRO A 34 -7.74 1.20 -7.89
N ALA A 35 -7.19 0.79 -6.74
CA ALA A 35 -7.82 1.01 -5.46
C ALA A 35 -8.15 2.50 -5.22
N GLY A 36 -9.27 2.76 -4.55
CA GLY A 36 -9.70 4.13 -4.24
C GLY A 36 -10.01 5.00 -5.47
N GLY A 37 -10.14 4.40 -6.67
CA GLY A 37 -10.49 5.11 -7.89
C GLY A 37 -9.32 5.77 -8.64
N LEU A 38 -8.08 5.38 -8.33
CA LEU A 38 -6.89 5.86 -9.05
C LEU A 38 -6.76 5.22 -10.45
N PRO A 39 -5.92 5.78 -11.33
CA PRO A 39 -5.66 5.19 -12.63
C PRO A 39 -5.06 3.77 -12.53
N ASP A 40 -5.44 2.92 -13.48
CA ASP A 40 -4.86 1.60 -13.62
C ASP A 40 -3.38 1.70 -14.03
N THR A 41 -2.60 0.69 -13.66
CA THR A 41 -1.16 0.64 -13.93
C THR A 41 -0.73 -0.77 -14.31
N HIS A 42 0.23 -0.86 -15.22
CA HIS A 42 0.84 -2.13 -15.60
C HIS A 42 1.99 -2.53 -14.66
N ILE A 43 2.38 -1.63 -13.74
CA ILE A 43 3.50 -1.81 -12.82
C ILE A 43 3.00 -1.54 -11.40
N GLY A 44 3.22 -2.48 -10.47
CA GLY A 44 2.92 -2.28 -9.05
C GLY A 44 1.43 -2.04 -8.74
N ALA A 45 0.52 -2.66 -9.50
CA ALA A 45 -0.92 -2.44 -9.37
C ALA A 45 -1.44 -2.77 -7.96
N PHE A 46 -1.80 -1.72 -7.21
CA PHE A 46 -2.56 -1.84 -5.97
C PHE A 46 -4.06 -1.89 -6.31
N THR A 47 -4.63 -3.08 -6.36
CA THR A 47 -6.04 -3.27 -6.77
C THR A 47 -7.00 -3.02 -5.63
N GLN A 48 -8.27 -2.69 -5.94
CA GLN A 48 -9.31 -2.59 -4.92
C GLN A 48 -9.47 -3.90 -4.14
N ALA A 49 -9.34 -5.05 -4.81
CA ALA A 49 -9.38 -6.36 -4.16
C ALA A 49 -8.27 -6.52 -3.11
N LEU A 50 -7.05 -6.04 -3.40
CA LEU A 50 -5.96 -6.04 -2.43
C LEU A 50 -6.24 -5.11 -1.24
N MET A 51 -6.85 -3.94 -1.49
CA MET A 51 -7.26 -3.01 -0.43
C MET A 51 -8.29 -3.66 0.50
N ASP A 52 -9.25 -4.39 -0.07
CA ASP A 52 -10.30 -5.05 0.69
C ASP A 52 -9.75 -6.24 1.49
N GLU A 53 -8.82 -7.02 0.92
CA GLU A 53 -8.15 -8.11 1.64
C GLU A 53 -7.28 -7.58 2.79
N ALA A 54 -6.57 -6.46 2.58
CA ALA A 54 -5.80 -5.80 3.64
C ALA A 54 -6.69 -5.40 4.82
N LYS A 55 -7.85 -4.78 4.56
CA LYS A 55 -8.82 -4.43 5.60
C LYS A 55 -9.34 -5.67 6.34
N LYS A 56 -9.68 -6.71 5.60
CA LYS A 56 -10.20 -7.97 6.15
C LYS A 56 -9.20 -8.68 7.06
N ASN A 57 -7.92 -8.70 6.68
CA ASN A 57 -6.86 -9.38 7.44
C ASN A 57 -6.14 -8.48 8.45
N GLY A 58 -6.58 -7.22 8.59
CA GLY A 58 -5.98 -6.26 9.51
C GLY A 58 -4.56 -5.82 9.12
N TRP A 59 -4.22 -5.87 7.84
CA TRP A 59 -2.95 -5.34 7.34
C TRP A 59 -2.98 -3.82 7.36
N VAL A 60 -1.86 -3.20 7.73
CA VAL A 60 -1.74 -1.74 7.74
C VAL A 60 -1.61 -1.25 6.30
N VAL A 61 -2.48 -0.35 5.88
CA VAL A 61 -2.35 0.34 4.59
C VAL A 61 -1.94 1.78 4.88
N ILE A 62 -0.75 2.15 4.44
CA ILE A 62 -0.20 3.49 4.61
C ILE A 62 -0.53 4.32 3.38
N SER A 63 -1.20 5.46 3.57
CA SER A 63 -1.44 6.46 2.53
C SER A 63 -0.22 7.38 2.44
N MET A 64 0.45 7.42 1.29
CA MET A 64 1.56 8.36 1.08
C MET A 64 1.09 9.81 1.25
N LYS A 65 -0.13 10.11 0.79
CA LYS A 65 -0.72 11.45 0.89
C LYS A 65 -0.97 11.88 2.33
N ASN A 66 -1.58 11.02 3.13
CA ASN A 66 -2.09 11.42 4.45
C ASN A 66 -1.13 11.10 5.61
N ASP A 67 -0.31 10.06 5.47
CA ASP A 67 0.49 9.56 6.59
C ASP A 67 1.95 9.99 6.52
N TRP A 68 2.45 10.34 5.33
CA TRP A 68 3.83 10.78 5.16
C TRP A 68 3.95 12.31 5.15
N LYS A 69 4.77 12.83 6.07
CA LYS A 69 5.10 14.25 6.13
C LYS A 69 5.98 14.70 4.96
N GLN A 70 6.85 13.81 4.49
CA GLN A 70 7.82 14.06 3.42
C GLN A 70 8.04 12.77 2.62
N ILE A 71 8.10 12.88 1.29
CA ILE A 71 8.29 11.72 0.39
C ILE A 71 9.77 11.50 0.09
N PHE A 72 10.48 12.56 -0.30
CA PHE A 72 11.87 12.50 -0.72
C PHE A 72 12.76 13.36 0.17
N SER A 73 14.02 12.95 0.37
CA SER A 73 14.94 13.58 1.32
C SER A 73 15.74 14.77 0.76
N PHE A 74 15.52 15.19 -0.49
CA PHE A 74 16.43 16.09 -1.21
C PHE A 74 16.04 17.58 -1.22
N ASP A 75 15.07 17.98 -0.40
CA ASP A 75 14.80 19.41 -0.13
C ASP A 75 15.47 19.83 1.19
N GLU A 76 16.39 20.80 1.11
CA GLU A 76 16.86 21.64 2.24
C GLU A 76 15.94 22.85 2.44
#